data_AF-A0A9P6QR43-F1
#
_entry.id   AF-A0A9P6QR43-F1
#
_cell.length_a   1.000
_cell.length_b   1.000
_cell.length_c   1.000
_cell.angle_alpha   90.00
_cell.angle_beta   90.00
_cell.angle_gamma   90.00
#
_symmetry.space_group_name_H-M   'P 1'
#
loop_
_entity.id
_entity.type
_entity.pdbx_description
1 polymer ?
#
loop_
_entity_poly.entity_id
_entity_poly.type
_entity_poly.pdbx_seq_one_letter_code
_entity_poly.pdbx_strand_id
1 'polypeptide(L)'
;MSTFFPKEAPPRAHLYMNHYSFNSPKQLHTRCITTHPFNHRIQVFLPTELSPTIQSALTDKLLNETATYYHAHIPLSLLLTSNFMQYVRNGMIALSVQGGIDTHDVVCLDGKGKLILDLTKDSYEQLGLSGKPSTFHQDRQRYVVEIELNKPAMIPGKPGFERVKWCFENTLAKPFSMLFASADPQGVSLPLEFPESARATPMTFNIQSTPLKNVIVPDAAPLRTIGKNDLRWRRSVSDLYEWIGLASMHSDRITFGDNIDPFLCVYSPPAPPTTDQQDLTPSSCCLIEISGFIPSQSIVRILEALR
;
A
#
# COMPACT_ATOMS: atom_id res chain seq x y z
N MET A 1 -21.63 23.54 32.26
CA MET A 1 -21.57 22.12 31.87
C MET A 1 -20.47 21.99 30.82
N SER A 2 -19.31 21.43 31.18
CA SER A 2 -18.22 21.21 30.23
C SER A 2 -18.64 20.12 29.26
N THR A 3 -18.83 20.47 27.99
CA THR A 3 -19.07 19.49 26.93
C THR A 3 -17.78 18.70 26.73
N PHE A 4 -17.76 17.45 27.21
CA PHE A 4 -16.69 16.47 26.99
C PHE A 4 -16.53 16.04 25.53
N PHE A 5 -17.28 16.64 24.60
CA PHE A 5 -17.20 16.33 23.18
C PHE A 5 -16.17 17.22 22.49
N PRO A 6 -15.36 16.66 21.58
CA PRO A 6 -14.46 17.45 20.75
C PRO A 6 -15.23 18.58 20.05
N LYS A 7 -14.65 19.79 20.06
CA LYS A 7 -15.25 20.96 19.36
C LYS A 7 -15.26 20.78 17.84
N GLU A 8 -14.36 19.94 17.33
CA GLU A 8 -14.20 19.67 15.91
C GLU A 8 -14.94 18.40 15.50
N ALA A 9 -15.52 18.41 14.31
CA ALA A 9 -16.11 17.21 13.74
C ALA A 9 -15.03 16.15 13.51
N PRO A 10 -15.34 14.85 13.71
CA PRO A 10 -14.39 13.79 13.41
C PRO A 10 -13.97 13.83 11.93
N PRO A 11 -12.75 13.37 11.60
CA PRO A 11 -12.30 13.31 10.23
C PRO A 11 -13.24 12.43 9.40
N ARG A 12 -13.42 12.81 8.13
CA ARG A 12 -14.27 12.03 7.21
C ARG A 12 -13.58 10.69 6.92
N ALA A 13 -14.25 9.60 7.29
CA ALA A 13 -13.85 8.24 6.94
C ALA A 13 -14.85 7.65 5.94
N HIS A 14 -14.36 7.01 4.89
CA HIS A 14 -15.16 6.34 3.89
C HIS A 14 -14.71 4.88 3.76
N LEU A 15 -15.67 3.96 3.83
CA LEU A 15 -15.44 2.53 3.61
C LEU A 15 -16.29 2.06 2.43
N TYR A 16 -15.61 1.58 1.38
CA TYR A 16 -16.27 1.06 0.17
C TYR A 16 -16.30 -0.47 0.24
N MET A 17 -17.50 -1.04 0.34
CA MET A 17 -17.72 -2.48 0.37
C MET A 17 -18.28 -2.94 -0.97
N ASN A 18 -17.61 -3.90 -1.61
CA ASN A 18 -18.04 -4.49 -2.87
C ASN A 18 -17.92 -6.01 -2.79
N HIS A 19 -18.81 -6.71 -3.48
CA HIS A 19 -18.75 -8.15 -3.66
C HIS A 19 -18.55 -8.47 -5.13
N TYR A 20 -17.63 -9.37 -5.42
CA TYR A 20 -17.26 -9.72 -6.78
C TYR A 20 -16.75 -11.16 -6.84
N SER A 21 -16.94 -11.81 -7.98
CA SER A 21 -16.41 -13.15 -8.23
C SER A 21 -15.16 -13.08 -9.11
N PHE A 22 -14.09 -13.76 -8.72
CA PHE A 22 -12.86 -13.89 -9.52
C PHE A 22 -13.09 -14.43 -10.94
N ASN A 23 -14.20 -15.16 -11.16
CA ASN A 23 -14.57 -15.72 -12.47
C ASN A 23 -15.23 -14.69 -13.40
N SER A 24 -15.55 -13.48 -12.93
CA SER A 24 -16.15 -12.48 -13.80
C SER A 24 -15.11 -11.88 -14.75
N PRO A 25 -15.49 -11.61 -16.02
CA PRO A 25 -14.56 -11.13 -17.05
C PRO A 25 -14.05 -9.70 -16.81
N LYS A 26 -14.63 -8.95 -15.87
CA LYS A 26 -14.26 -7.56 -15.61
C LYS A 26 -12.95 -7.40 -14.83
N GLN A 27 -12.44 -8.47 -14.23
CA GLN A 27 -11.24 -8.52 -13.39
C GLN A 27 -11.08 -7.31 -12.44
N LEU A 28 -12.17 -6.95 -11.74
CA LEU A 28 -12.19 -5.74 -10.92
C LEU A 28 -11.13 -5.74 -9.81
N HIS A 29 -10.78 -6.90 -9.25
CA HIS A 29 -9.73 -7.04 -8.26
C HIS A 29 -8.37 -6.55 -8.78
N THR A 30 -7.97 -6.96 -9.98
CA THR A 30 -6.73 -6.53 -10.63
C THR A 30 -6.73 -5.02 -10.83
N ARG A 31 -7.85 -4.45 -11.30
CA ARG A 31 -7.98 -3.00 -11.45
C ARG A 31 -7.86 -2.27 -10.11
N CYS A 32 -8.54 -2.72 -9.07
CA CYS A 32 -8.47 -2.10 -7.74
C CYS A 32 -7.05 -2.14 -7.16
N ILE A 33 -6.31 -3.23 -7.37
CA ILE A 33 -4.93 -3.37 -6.88
C ILE A 33 -3.99 -2.46 -7.68
N THR A 34 -4.06 -2.52 -9.01
CA THR A 34 -3.18 -1.75 -9.93
C THR A 34 -3.43 -0.23 -9.92
N THR A 35 -4.53 0.24 -9.35
CA THR A 35 -4.73 1.68 -9.09
C THR A 35 -3.95 2.21 -7.89
N HIS A 36 -3.35 1.32 -7.06
CA HIS A 36 -2.58 1.67 -5.87
C HIS A 36 -1.10 1.31 -6.07
N PRO A 37 -0.28 2.23 -6.63
CA PRO A 37 1.11 1.93 -7.00
C PRO A 37 2.05 1.77 -5.80
N PHE A 38 1.77 2.43 -4.68
CA PHE A 38 2.65 2.45 -3.51
C PHE A 38 2.07 1.63 -2.38
N ASN A 39 2.68 0.48 -2.10
CA ASN A 39 2.22 -0.45 -1.07
C ASN A 39 3.37 -0.78 -0.13
N HIS A 40 3.13 -0.62 1.17
CA HIS A 40 4.14 -0.90 2.18
C HIS A 40 4.01 -2.30 2.78
N ARG A 41 2.77 -2.72 3.02
CA ARG A 41 2.48 -3.90 3.82
C ARG A 41 1.28 -4.67 3.28
N ILE A 42 1.40 -5.99 3.22
CA ILE A 42 0.33 -6.93 2.93
C ILE A 42 0.20 -7.85 4.13
N GLN A 43 -1.02 -8.05 4.60
CA GLN A 43 -1.32 -9.03 5.64
C GLN A 43 -2.37 -10.00 5.11
N VAL A 44 -2.11 -11.29 5.33
CA VAL A 44 -2.98 -12.39 4.92
C VAL A 44 -3.30 -13.21 6.16
N PHE A 45 -4.56 -13.19 6.55
CA PHE A 45 -5.07 -14.04 7.62
C PHE A 45 -5.56 -15.36 7.02
N LEU A 46 -5.07 -16.47 7.57
CA LEU A 46 -5.48 -17.82 7.21
C LEU A 46 -6.18 -18.47 8.41
N PRO A 47 -7.42 -18.96 8.27
CA PRO A 47 -8.18 -19.59 9.35
C PRO A 47 -7.70 -21.03 9.65
N THR A 48 -6.43 -21.31 9.42
CA THR A 48 -5.79 -22.60 9.65
C THR A 48 -4.33 -22.38 9.99
N GLU A 49 -3.78 -23.22 10.85
CA GLU A 49 -2.36 -23.28 11.14
C GLU A 49 -1.60 -23.81 9.92
N LEU A 50 -0.51 -23.15 9.55
CA LEU A 50 0.35 -23.63 8.48
C LEU A 50 1.36 -24.63 9.04
N SER A 51 1.52 -25.76 8.35
CA SER A 51 2.67 -26.62 8.61
C SER A 51 3.95 -25.90 8.16
N PRO A 52 5.11 -26.20 8.77
CA PRO A 52 6.39 -25.60 8.36
C PRO A 52 6.70 -25.79 6.87
N THR A 53 6.32 -26.93 6.30
CA THR A 53 6.49 -27.23 4.87
C THR A 53 5.66 -26.31 3.99
N ILE A 54 4.38 -26.09 4.34
CA ILE A 54 3.50 -25.19 3.57
C ILE A 54 3.98 -23.74 3.74
N GLN A 55 4.41 -23.37 4.94
CA GLN A 55 4.96 -22.05 5.20
C GLN A 55 6.21 -21.78 4.36
N SER A 56 7.14 -22.74 4.27
CA SER A 56 8.32 -22.63 3.39
C SER A 56 7.89 -22.51 1.94
N ALA A 57 7.06 -23.43 1.44
CA ALA A 57 6.63 -23.42 0.04
C ALA A 57 5.87 -22.14 -0.35
N LEU A 58 5.05 -21.60 0.57
CA LEU A 58 4.35 -20.34 0.38
C LEU A 58 5.33 -19.17 0.38
N THR A 59 6.28 -19.17 1.32
CA THR A 59 7.35 -18.16 1.37
C THR A 59 8.16 -18.17 0.07
N ASP A 60 8.58 -19.35 -0.40
CA ASP A 60 9.31 -19.52 -1.66
C ASP A 60 8.50 -19.06 -2.87
N LYS A 61 7.21 -19.42 -2.94
CA LYS A 61 6.30 -19.03 -4.03
C LYS A 61 6.03 -17.52 -4.02
N LEU A 62 5.95 -16.89 -2.85
CA LEU A 62 5.75 -15.45 -2.69
C LEU A 62 7.05 -14.65 -2.91
N LEU A 63 8.21 -15.23 -2.60
CA LEU A 63 9.53 -14.60 -2.69
C LEU A 63 10.30 -14.87 -3.98
N ASN A 64 9.77 -15.72 -4.87
CA ASN A 64 10.29 -16.08 -6.19
C ASN A 64 11.48 -15.21 -6.60
N GLU A 65 12.68 -15.82 -6.71
CA GLU A 65 13.99 -15.17 -6.95
C GLU A 65 13.87 -13.75 -7.52
N THR A 66 14.19 -12.74 -6.68
CA THR A 66 14.02 -11.28 -6.89
C THR A 66 12.72 -10.66 -6.37
N ALA A 67 12.48 -10.75 -5.05
CA ALA A 67 11.59 -9.83 -4.33
C ALA A 67 12.39 -8.63 -3.79
N THR A 68 13.01 -7.85 -4.69
CA THR A 68 13.92 -6.76 -4.33
C THR A 68 13.39 -5.40 -4.71
N TYR A 69 13.59 -4.44 -3.81
CA TYR A 69 13.43 -3.01 -4.05
C TYR A 69 14.72 -2.31 -3.64
N TYR A 70 14.85 -1.03 -3.94
CA TYR A 70 16.10 -0.30 -3.71
C TYR A 70 15.84 0.95 -2.90
N HIS A 71 16.74 1.24 -1.97
CA HIS A 71 16.83 2.55 -1.33
C HIS A 71 18.05 3.28 -1.88
N ALA A 72 17.85 4.48 -2.41
CA ALA A 72 18.92 5.26 -3.01
C ALA A 72 18.80 6.75 -2.66
N HIS A 73 19.89 7.48 -2.87
CA HIS A 73 19.97 8.93 -2.71
C HIS A 73 20.29 9.55 -4.06
N ILE A 74 19.28 10.06 -4.77
CA ILE A 74 19.43 10.48 -6.16
C ILE A 74 19.06 11.94 -6.37
N PRO A 75 19.80 12.71 -7.19
CA PRO A 75 19.26 13.93 -7.76
C PRO A 75 18.12 13.56 -8.73
N LEU A 76 17.06 14.37 -8.80
CA LEU A 76 15.92 14.09 -9.68
C LEU A 76 16.30 14.08 -11.16
N SER A 77 17.38 14.76 -11.55
CA SER A 77 17.92 14.74 -12.91
C SER A 77 18.35 13.33 -13.35
N LEU A 78 18.69 12.44 -12.42
CA LEU A 78 19.02 11.05 -12.74
C LEU A 78 17.83 10.31 -13.40
N LEU A 79 16.59 10.64 -13.00
CA LEU A 79 15.38 10.05 -13.59
C LEU A 79 15.21 10.36 -15.08
N LEU A 80 15.88 11.41 -15.57
CA LEU A 80 15.82 11.86 -16.97
C LEU A 80 16.90 11.21 -17.86
N THR A 81 17.80 10.40 -17.29
CA THR A 81 18.82 9.66 -18.05
C THR A 81 18.19 8.53 -18.88
N SER A 82 18.84 8.09 -19.96
CA SER A 82 18.23 7.08 -20.86
C SER A 82 17.88 5.78 -20.14
N ASN A 83 18.74 5.32 -19.22
CA ASN A 83 18.53 4.09 -18.47
C ASN A 83 17.28 4.19 -17.57
N PHE A 84 17.16 5.28 -16.79
CA PHE A 84 15.99 5.49 -15.94
C PHE A 84 14.72 5.71 -16.76
N MET A 85 14.80 6.44 -17.88
CA MET A 85 13.65 6.61 -18.78
C MET A 85 13.17 5.28 -19.38
N GLN A 86 14.07 4.30 -19.58
CA GLN A 86 13.67 2.94 -19.94
C GLN A 86 12.93 2.23 -18.79
N TYR A 87 13.43 2.34 -17.55
CA TYR A 87 12.73 1.79 -16.38
C TYR A 87 11.36 2.42 -16.16
N VAL A 88 11.24 3.75 -16.35
CA VAL A 88 9.98 4.49 -16.28
C VAL A 88 8.96 3.95 -17.30
N ARG A 89 9.39 3.67 -18.53
CA ARG A 89 8.52 3.06 -19.57
C ARG A 89 8.10 1.64 -19.23
N ASN A 90 8.94 0.93 -18.47
CA ASN A 90 8.68 -0.43 -18.01
C ASN A 90 7.92 -0.49 -16.67
N GLY A 91 7.41 0.64 -16.18
CA GLY A 91 6.54 0.67 -15.01
C GLY A 91 7.23 0.77 -13.67
N MET A 92 8.49 1.26 -13.64
CA MET A 92 9.18 1.56 -12.39
C MET A 92 8.37 2.54 -11.52
N ILE A 93 8.25 2.22 -10.24
CA ILE A 93 7.70 3.09 -9.21
C ILE A 93 8.82 3.67 -8.36
N ALA A 94 8.62 4.89 -7.86
CA ALA A 94 9.54 5.52 -6.94
C ALA A 94 8.81 6.40 -5.93
N LEU A 95 9.32 6.49 -4.69
CA LEU A 95 8.73 7.32 -3.64
C LEU A 95 9.83 7.87 -2.71
N SER A 96 9.82 9.18 -2.46
CA SER A 96 10.72 9.80 -1.49
C SER A 96 10.35 9.46 -0.04
N VAL A 97 11.34 9.22 0.81
CA VAL A 97 11.17 8.82 2.23
C VAL A 97 11.84 9.78 3.22
N GLN A 98 12.18 10.98 2.78
CA GLN A 98 12.96 11.96 3.56
C GLN A 98 12.12 12.79 4.56
N GLY A 99 10.80 12.65 4.59
CA GLY A 99 9.93 13.42 5.48
C GLY A 99 8.43 13.18 5.24
N GLY A 100 7.60 13.80 6.07
CA GLY A 100 6.14 13.70 5.95
C GLY A 100 5.58 14.61 4.85
N ILE A 101 4.48 14.19 4.24
CA ILE A 101 3.80 14.92 3.15
C ILE A 101 3.39 16.34 3.55
N ASP A 102 3.09 16.58 4.82
CA ASP A 102 2.69 17.92 5.28
C ASP A 102 3.87 18.88 5.45
N THR A 103 5.10 18.35 5.59
CA THR A 103 6.25 19.11 6.10
C THR A 103 7.40 19.26 5.11
N HIS A 104 7.60 18.29 4.21
CA HIS A 104 8.75 18.25 3.31
C HIS A 104 8.30 18.16 1.86
N ASP A 105 9.20 18.44 0.92
CA ASP A 105 8.98 18.13 -0.48
C ASP A 105 8.93 16.61 -0.67
N VAL A 106 7.85 16.13 -1.27
CA VAL A 106 7.60 14.71 -1.55
C VAL A 106 7.56 14.49 -3.05
N VAL A 107 8.26 13.46 -3.51
CA VAL A 107 8.37 13.12 -4.92
C VAL A 107 7.99 11.66 -5.11
N CYS A 108 7.15 11.39 -6.10
CA CYS A 108 6.80 10.02 -6.47
C CYS A 108 6.64 9.82 -7.97
N LEU A 109 6.86 8.58 -8.41
CA LEU A 109 6.65 8.10 -9.77
C LEU A 109 5.66 6.94 -9.72
N ASP A 110 4.53 7.08 -10.42
CA ASP A 110 3.34 6.24 -10.25
C ASP A 110 3.35 4.90 -11.03
N GLY A 111 4.46 4.55 -11.69
CA GLY A 111 4.54 3.37 -12.56
C GLY A 111 3.82 3.51 -13.91
N LYS A 112 3.19 4.65 -14.20
CA LYS A 112 2.61 5.00 -15.51
C LYS A 112 3.45 6.05 -16.25
N GLY A 113 4.56 6.45 -15.64
CA GLY A 113 5.45 7.50 -16.11
C GLY A 113 5.01 8.91 -15.75
N LYS A 114 4.16 9.06 -14.72
CA LYS A 114 3.82 10.35 -14.16
C LYS A 114 4.69 10.61 -12.93
N LEU A 115 5.61 11.56 -13.04
CA LEU A 115 6.39 12.09 -11.94
C LEU A 115 5.59 13.20 -11.27
N ILE A 116 5.32 13.06 -9.98
CA ILE A 116 4.51 13.98 -9.18
C ILE A 116 5.41 14.55 -8.09
N LEU A 117 5.47 15.88 -8.01
CA LEU A 117 6.18 16.61 -6.98
C LEU A 117 5.13 17.34 -6.14
N ASP A 118 4.97 16.95 -4.88
CA ASP A 118 4.23 17.72 -3.89
C ASP A 118 5.20 18.56 -3.08
N LEU A 119 5.16 19.86 -3.31
CA LEU A 119 6.18 20.81 -2.88
C LEU A 119 5.63 21.78 -1.86
N THR A 120 6.50 22.17 -0.94
CA THR A 120 6.32 23.37 -0.12
C THR A 120 6.24 24.61 -1.00
N LYS A 121 5.59 25.67 -0.50
CA LYS A 121 5.48 26.94 -1.22
C LYS A 121 6.83 27.48 -1.68
N ASP A 122 7.83 27.49 -0.79
CA ASP A 122 9.15 28.04 -1.08
C ASP A 122 9.84 27.26 -2.21
N SER A 123 9.83 25.92 -2.13
CA SER A 123 10.40 25.06 -3.18
C SER A 123 9.68 25.22 -4.50
N TYR A 124 8.34 25.35 -4.49
CA TYR A 124 7.55 25.54 -5.69
C TYR A 124 7.84 26.87 -6.39
N GLU A 125 7.88 27.97 -5.64
CA GLU A 125 8.15 29.32 -6.18
C GLU A 125 9.56 29.43 -6.78
N GLN A 126 10.53 28.68 -6.23
CA GLN A 126 11.89 28.59 -6.78
C GLN A 126 12.01 27.66 -7.99
N LEU A 127 11.17 26.63 -8.09
CA LEU A 127 11.27 25.59 -9.12
C LEU A 127 10.98 26.15 -10.51
N GLY A 128 10.00 27.05 -10.63
CA GLY A 128 9.63 27.65 -11.91
C GLY A 128 9.06 26.66 -12.93
N LEU A 129 8.36 25.62 -12.45
CA LEU A 129 7.53 24.71 -13.24
C LEU A 129 6.05 24.96 -12.97
N SER A 130 5.20 24.69 -13.97
CA SER A 130 3.75 24.84 -13.82
C SER A 130 3.19 23.77 -12.87
N GLY A 131 2.45 24.21 -11.85
CA GLY A 131 1.83 23.36 -10.84
C GLY A 131 0.48 23.92 -10.43
N LYS A 132 -0.20 23.24 -9.50
CA LYS A 132 -1.49 23.64 -8.95
C LYS A 132 -1.45 23.59 -7.43
N PRO A 133 -2.15 24.49 -6.71
CA PRO A 133 -2.30 24.35 -5.27
C PRO A 133 -2.92 23.00 -4.90
N SER A 134 -2.37 22.34 -3.88
CA SER A 134 -2.90 21.08 -3.34
C SER A 134 -4.28 21.31 -2.74
N THR A 135 -5.23 20.43 -3.04
CA THR A 135 -6.61 20.50 -2.54
C THR A 135 -6.76 19.96 -1.12
N PHE A 136 -5.72 19.31 -0.59
CA PHE A 136 -5.77 18.64 0.71
C PHE A 136 -5.42 19.57 1.89
N HIS A 137 -4.78 20.71 1.62
CA HIS A 137 -4.37 21.67 2.64
C HIS A 137 -5.26 22.90 2.61
N GLN A 138 -5.91 23.19 3.74
CA GLN A 138 -6.82 24.35 3.87
C GLN A 138 -6.09 25.68 3.58
N ASP A 139 -4.82 25.78 4.00
CA ASP A 139 -4.01 26.99 3.85
C ASP A 139 -3.40 27.16 2.44
N ARG A 140 -3.59 26.18 1.55
CA ARG A 140 -3.08 26.15 0.16
C ARG A 140 -1.58 26.48 0.02
N GLN A 141 -0.79 26.19 1.05
CA GLN A 141 0.67 26.42 1.08
C GLN A 141 1.48 25.30 0.43
N ARG A 142 0.82 24.35 -0.26
CA ARG A 142 1.45 23.24 -0.96
C ARG A 142 1.02 23.21 -2.41
N TYR A 143 1.93 22.81 -3.28
CA TYR A 143 1.74 22.83 -4.72
C TYR A 143 2.14 21.50 -5.34
N VAL A 144 1.28 20.98 -6.22
CA VAL A 144 1.50 19.75 -6.96
C VAL A 144 1.95 20.09 -8.38
N VAL A 145 3.15 19.63 -8.74
CA VAL A 145 3.69 19.68 -10.11
C VAL A 145 3.66 18.28 -10.69
N GLU A 146 3.06 18.14 -11.86
CA GLU A 146 2.90 16.84 -12.53
C GLU A 146 3.63 16.85 -13.87
N ILE A 147 4.54 15.89 -14.07
CA ILE A 147 5.37 15.77 -15.25
C ILE A 147 5.17 14.37 -15.84
N GLU A 148 4.63 14.30 -17.05
CA GLU A 148 4.48 13.03 -17.76
C GLU A 148 5.74 12.71 -18.58
N LEU A 149 6.60 11.87 -18.00
CA LEU A 149 7.90 11.50 -18.56
C LEU A 149 7.78 10.71 -19.87
N ASN A 150 6.64 10.07 -20.13
CA ASN A 150 6.41 9.30 -21.36
C ASN A 150 5.93 10.15 -22.55
N LYS A 151 5.68 11.45 -22.37
CA LYS A 151 5.22 12.32 -23.47
C LYS A 151 6.34 12.67 -24.46
N PRO A 152 6.03 12.92 -25.76
CA PRO A 152 7.01 13.36 -26.75
C PRO A 152 7.76 14.64 -26.39
N ALA A 153 7.19 15.49 -25.52
CA ALA A 153 7.84 16.69 -25.00
C ALA A 153 9.02 16.40 -24.05
N MET A 154 9.10 15.18 -23.52
CA MET A 154 10.14 14.69 -22.61
C MET A 154 11.23 13.89 -23.35
N ILE A 155 11.38 14.12 -24.65
CA ILE A 155 12.52 13.63 -25.44
C ILE A 155 13.70 14.61 -25.25
N PRO A 156 14.93 14.13 -25.02
CA PRO A 156 16.12 14.97 -24.92
C PRO A 156 16.25 15.97 -26.09
N GLY A 157 16.64 17.21 -25.79
CA GLY A 157 16.73 18.30 -26.77
C GLY A 157 15.43 19.07 -27.03
N LYS A 158 14.29 18.61 -26.49
CA LYS A 158 13.03 19.39 -26.56
C LYS A 158 12.97 20.45 -25.45
N PRO A 159 12.34 21.62 -25.70
CA PRO A 159 12.28 22.70 -24.71
C PRO A 159 11.69 22.28 -23.35
N GLY A 160 10.67 21.41 -23.36
CA GLY A 160 10.06 20.89 -22.13
C GLY A 160 11.04 20.03 -21.32
N PHE A 161 11.69 19.08 -21.98
CA PHE A 161 12.73 18.24 -21.36
C PHE A 161 13.88 19.08 -20.78
N GLU A 162 14.45 19.99 -21.58
CA GLU A 162 15.57 20.82 -21.13
C GLU A 162 15.18 21.74 -19.97
N ARG A 163 13.95 22.26 -19.96
CA ARG A 163 13.44 23.06 -18.84
C ARG A 163 13.35 22.23 -17.56
N VAL A 164 12.76 21.03 -17.62
CA VAL A 164 12.63 20.15 -16.44
C VAL A 164 14.01 19.73 -15.94
N LYS A 165 14.90 19.33 -16.84
CA LYS A 165 16.28 18.96 -16.51
C LYS A 165 17.01 20.11 -15.81
N TRP A 166 16.94 21.32 -16.37
CA TRP A 166 17.54 22.51 -15.76
C TRP A 166 17.00 22.75 -14.34
N CYS A 167 15.69 22.62 -14.14
CA CYS A 167 15.06 22.79 -12.83
C CYS A 167 15.56 21.75 -11.80
N PHE A 168 15.78 20.51 -12.23
CA PHE A 168 16.31 19.45 -11.37
C PHE A 168 17.81 19.58 -11.09
N GLU A 169 18.57 20.19 -12.00
CA GLU A 169 20.02 20.40 -11.82
C GLU A 169 20.34 21.67 -11.03
N ASN A 170 19.46 22.68 -11.06
CA ASN A 170 19.74 24.01 -10.50
C ASN A 170 18.87 24.37 -9.30
N THR A 171 17.58 23.99 -9.30
CA THR A 171 16.68 24.30 -8.17
C THR A 171 16.56 23.11 -7.22
N LEU A 172 16.08 21.97 -7.71
CA LEU A 172 15.95 20.73 -6.94
C LEU A 172 17.20 19.86 -7.05
N ALA A 173 18.37 20.50 -6.96
CA ALA A 173 19.68 19.88 -7.15
C ALA A 173 20.06 18.91 -6.02
N LYS A 174 19.47 19.10 -4.83
CA LYS A 174 19.74 18.26 -3.66
C LYS A 174 19.21 16.85 -3.90
N PRO A 175 20.01 15.80 -3.60
CA PRO A 175 19.54 14.43 -3.70
C PRO A 175 18.36 14.14 -2.78
N PHE A 176 17.40 13.37 -3.28
CA PHE A 176 16.26 12.84 -2.55
C PHE A 176 16.58 11.44 -2.05
N SER A 177 16.23 11.15 -0.80
CA SER A 177 16.19 9.77 -0.32
C SER A 177 14.92 9.10 -0.83
N MET A 178 15.05 8.05 -1.65
CA MET A 178 13.94 7.45 -2.38
C MET A 178 13.99 5.91 -2.37
N LEU A 179 12.79 5.31 -2.38
CA LEU A 179 12.57 3.90 -2.65
C LEU A 179 12.24 3.69 -4.13
N PHE A 180 12.76 2.62 -4.72
CA PHE A 180 12.51 2.22 -6.11
C PHE A 180 12.12 0.76 -6.18
N ALA A 181 11.14 0.44 -7.02
CA ALA A 181 10.84 -0.93 -7.38
C ALA A 181 10.34 -0.96 -8.82
N SER A 182 10.53 -2.10 -9.48
CA SER A 182 9.99 -2.37 -10.80
C SER A 182 9.56 -3.82 -10.84
N ALA A 183 8.49 -4.11 -11.55
CA ALA A 183 8.00 -5.47 -11.73
C ALA A 183 7.52 -5.66 -13.17
N ASP A 184 7.69 -6.88 -13.69
CA ASP A 184 7.12 -7.27 -14.97
C ASP A 184 5.58 -7.39 -14.88
N PRO A 185 4.87 -7.56 -16.01
CA PRO A 185 3.43 -7.76 -16.00
C PRO A 185 2.96 -8.99 -15.20
N GLN A 186 3.85 -9.94 -14.90
CA GLN A 186 3.60 -11.14 -14.11
C GLN A 186 3.86 -10.92 -12.60
N GLY A 187 4.32 -9.73 -12.19
CA GLY A 187 4.59 -9.39 -10.80
C GLY A 187 5.93 -9.92 -10.27
N VAL A 188 6.86 -10.32 -11.14
CA VAL A 188 8.26 -10.62 -10.80
C VAL A 188 9.03 -9.31 -10.73
N SER A 189 9.85 -9.09 -9.70
CA SER A 189 10.60 -7.83 -9.64
C SER A 189 11.68 -7.80 -10.71
N LEU A 190 11.95 -6.62 -11.23
CA LEU A 190 12.98 -6.37 -12.23
C LEU A 190 14.16 -5.66 -11.58
N PRO A 191 15.41 -6.08 -11.83
CA PRO A 191 16.58 -5.42 -11.28
C PRO A 191 16.69 -3.99 -11.85
N LEU A 192 17.15 -3.08 -11.00
CA LEU A 192 17.42 -1.69 -11.36
C LEU A 192 18.90 -1.41 -11.15
N GLU A 193 19.54 -0.82 -12.16
CA GLU A 193 20.94 -0.43 -12.09
C GLU A 193 21.04 1.05 -11.76
N PHE A 194 21.93 1.36 -10.81
CA PHE A 194 22.16 2.71 -10.33
C PHE A 194 23.64 3.07 -10.50
N PRO A 195 23.97 4.33 -10.83
CA PRO A 195 25.35 4.79 -10.77
C PRO A 195 25.85 4.79 -9.32
N GLU A 196 27.17 4.66 -9.11
CA GLU A 196 27.77 4.66 -7.76
C GLU A 196 27.39 5.90 -6.93
N SER A 197 27.22 7.05 -7.59
CA SER A 197 26.82 8.31 -6.96
C SER A 197 25.44 8.24 -6.27
N ALA A 198 24.57 7.32 -6.69
CA ALA A 198 23.23 7.15 -6.13
C ALA A 198 23.22 6.43 -4.79
N ARG A 199 24.33 5.81 -4.35
CA ARG A 199 24.43 5.04 -3.09
C ARG A 199 23.28 4.05 -2.91
N ALA A 200 22.88 3.39 -4.01
CA ALA A 200 21.74 2.49 -4.00
C ALA A 200 22.04 1.22 -3.22
N THR A 201 21.13 0.84 -2.34
CA THR A 201 21.18 -0.38 -1.54
C THR A 201 20.00 -1.26 -1.89
N PRO A 202 20.23 -2.51 -2.35
CA PRO A 202 19.16 -3.46 -2.56
C PRO A 202 18.58 -3.89 -1.21
N MET A 203 17.26 -3.95 -1.15
CA MET A 203 16.47 -4.31 0.01
C MET A 203 15.58 -5.50 -0.35
N THR A 204 15.39 -6.42 0.58
CA THR A 204 14.48 -7.55 0.43
C THR A 204 13.18 -7.29 1.18
N PHE A 205 12.09 -7.91 0.73
CA PHE A 205 10.86 -7.92 1.52
C PHE A 205 11.07 -8.70 2.81
N ASN A 206 10.52 -8.18 3.91
CA ASN A 206 10.47 -8.87 5.18
C ASN A 206 9.17 -9.66 5.25
N ILE A 207 9.27 -10.99 5.38
CA ILE A 207 8.14 -11.89 5.52
C ILE A 207 8.16 -12.49 6.91
N GLN A 208 7.03 -12.37 7.59
CA GLN A 208 6.80 -12.95 8.90
C GLN A 208 5.51 -13.74 8.88
N SER A 209 5.50 -14.84 9.61
CA SER A 209 4.34 -15.71 9.75
C SER A 209 4.16 -15.98 11.23
N THR A 210 3.08 -15.44 11.77
CA THR A 210 2.78 -15.48 13.19
C THR A 210 1.62 -16.45 13.43
N PRO A 211 1.84 -17.55 14.18
CA PRO A 211 0.74 -18.42 14.57
C PRO A 211 -0.15 -17.71 15.60
N LEU A 212 -1.46 -17.76 15.38
CA LEU A 212 -2.46 -17.24 16.29
C LEU A 212 -3.20 -18.43 16.90
N LYS A 213 -3.01 -18.68 18.18
CA LYS A 213 -3.61 -19.81 18.89
C LYS A 213 -4.84 -19.37 19.65
N ASN A 214 -5.76 -20.31 19.85
CA ASN A 214 -6.94 -20.10 20.67
C ASN A 214 -7.82 -18.94 20.18
N VAL A 215 -8.03 -18.83 18.86
CA VAL A 215 -8.78 -17.72 18.24
C VAL A 215 -10.20 -18.14 17.91
N ILE A 216 -11.17 -17.24 18.12
CA ILE A 216 -12.54 -17.40 17.60
C ILE A 216 -12.62 -16.75 16.22
N VAL A 217 -12.75 -17.58 15.17
CA VAL A 217 -12.92 -17.11 13.80
C VAL A 217 -14.42 -16.83 13.55
N PRO A 218 -14.81 -15.62 13.12
CA PRO A 218 -16.19 -15.28 12.81
C PRO A 218 -16.80 -16.12 11.69
N ASP A 219 -18.13 -16.25 11.69
CA ASP A 219 -18.83 -16.88 10.57
C ASP A 219 -18.72 -16.03 9.29
N ALA A 220 -18.07 -16.58 8.26
CA ALA A 220 -17.97 -15.96 6.94
C ALA A 220 -19.11 -16.37 5.99
N ALA A 221 -19.98 -17.31 6.36
CA ALA A 221 -21.11 -17.74 5.52
C ALA A 221 -22.04 -16.59 5.08
N PRO A 222 -22.38 -15.60 5.94
CA PRO A 222 -23.23 -14.46 5.56
C PRO A 222 -22.64 -13.60 4.43
N LEU A 223 -21.33 -13.67 4.19
CA LEU A 223 -20.63 -12.84 3.22
C LEU A 223 -20.68 -13.41 1.80
N ARG A 224 -20.99 -14.70 1.65
CA ARG A 224 -20.93 -15.43 0.35
C ARG A 224 -22.00 -14.99 -0.65
N THR A 225 -23.11 -14.44 -0.17
CA THR A 225 -24.25 -14.06 -1.01
C THR A 225 -24.79 -12.71 -0.59
N ILE A 226 -24.85 -11.77 -1.53
CA ILE A 226 -25.58 -10.53 -1.30
C ILE A 226 -27.08 -10.83 -1.49
N GLY A 227 -27.83 -10.81 -0.39
CA GLY A 227 -29.29 -10.83 -0.44
C GLY A 227 -29.86 -9.50 -0.97
N LYS A 228 -31.18 -9.46 -1.23
CA LYS A 228 -31.87 -8.23 -1.65
C LYS A 228 -31.73 -7.06 -0.66
N ASN A 229 -31.43 -7.36 0.61
CA ASN A 229 -31.19 -6.36 1.67
C ASN A 229 -29.69 -6.23 1.95
N ASP A 230 -29.07 -5.28 1.25
CA ASP A 230 -27.64 -4.95 1.32
C ASP A 230 -27.21 -4.51 2.75
N LEU A 231 -28.11 -3.98 3.57
CA LEU A 231 -27.75 -3.47 4.91
C LEU A 231 -27.23 -4.56 5.86
N ARG A 232 -27.80 -5.76 5.84
CA ARG A 232 -27.34 -6.86 6.71
C ARG A 232 -25.95 -7.33 6.27
N TRP A 233 -25.77 -7.51 4.96
CA TRP A 233 -24.49 -7.91 4.39
C TRP A 233 -23.41 -6.88 4.72
N ARG A 234 -23.69 -5.58 4.56
CA ARG A 234 -22.76 -4.49 4.93
C ARG A 234 -22.36 -4.50 6.40
N ARG A 235 -23.29 -4.78 7.31
CA ARG A 235 -22.98 -4.93 8.75
C ARG A 235 -22.02 -6.08 8.97
N SER A 236 -22.32 -7.27 8.44
CA SER A 236 -21.44 -8.43 8.56
C SER A 236 -20.05 -8.20 7.95
N VAL A 237 -19.95 -7.48 6.82
CA VAL A 237 -18.66 -7.09 6.24
C VAL A 237 -17.92 -6.10 7.15
N SER A 238 -18.62 -5.13 7.75
CA SER A 238 -18.04 -4.18 8.71
C SER A 238 -17.49 -4.90 9.94
N ASP A 239 -18.30 -5.79 10.51
CA ASP A 239 -17.96 -6.57 11.70
C ASP A 239 -16.71 -7.44 11.43
N LEU A 240 -16.64 -8.10 10.26
CA LEU A 240 -15.46 -8.85 9.86
C LEU A 240 -14.25 -7.93 9.60
N TYR A 241 -14.45 -6.76 8.97
CA TYR A 241 -13.37 -5.81 8.72
C TYR A 241 -12.73 -5.32 10.03
N GLU A 242 -13.55 -4.99 11.03
CA GLU A 242 -13.06 -4.64 12.37
C GLU A 242 -12.32 -5.80 13.03
N TRP A 243 -12.88 -7.02 12.95
CA TRP A 243 -12.25 -8.21 13.51
C TRP A 243 -10.91 -8.56 12.84
N ILE A 244 -10.81 -8.45 11.50
CA ILE A 244 -9.54 -8.63 10.78
C ILE A 244 -8.52 -7.58 11.24
N GLY A 245 -8.96 -6.34 11.49
CA GLY A 245 -8.11 -5.30 12.08
C GLY A 245 -7.55 -5.70 13.44
N LEU A 246 -8.36 -6.31 14.31
CA LEU A 246 -7.90 -6.83 15.60
C LEU A 246 -6.92 -8.00 15.44
N ALA A 247 -7.18 -8.91 14.51
CA ALA A 247 -6.27 -10.00 14.19
C ALA A 247 -4.91 -9.48 13.68
N SER A 248 -4.92 -8.51 12.78
CA SER A 248 -3.74 -7.82 12.26
C SER A 248 -2.90 -7.12 13.32
N MET A 249 -3.52 -6.74 14.45
CA MET A 249 -2.85 -6.12 15.60
C MET A 249 -2.48 -7.11 16.70
N HIS A 250 -2.73 -8.42 16.52
CA HIS A 250 -2.53 -9.45 17.53
C HIS A 250 -3.29 -9.15 18.84
N SER A 251 -4.50 -8.59 18.72
CA SER A 251 -5.30 -8.19 19.88
C SER A 251 -5.81 -9.40 20.66
N ASP A 252 -5.71 -9.36 21.99
CA ASP A 252 -6.27 -10.41 22.86
C ASP A 252 -7.81 -10.50 22.76
N ARG A 253 -8.47 -9.48 22.21
CA ARG A 253 -9.94 -9.43 22.07
C ARG A 253 -10.52 -10.49 21.13
N ILE A 254 -9.69 -11.15 20.31
CA ILE A 254 -10.13 -12.26 19.44
C ILE A 254 -9.84 -13.64 20.04
N THR A 255 -9.19 -13.69 21.21
CA THR A 255 -8.83 -14.91 21.91
C THR A 255 -10.06 -15.53 22.57
N PHE A 256 -10.20 -16.84 22.46
CA PHE A 256 -11.24 -17.61 23.11
C PHE A 256 -11.11 -17.55 24.63
N GLY A 257 -12.22 -17.27 25.31
CA GLY A 257 -12.26 -17.10 26.77
C GLY A 257 -11.83 -15.72 27.27
N ASP A 258 -11.61 -14.75 26.37
CA ASP A 258 -11.42 -13.36 26.75
C ASP A 258 -12.60 -12.84 27.58
N ASN A 259 -12.28 -12.27 28.74
CA ASN A 259 -13.24 -11.78 29.74
C ASN A 259 -12.73 -10.47 30.35
N ILE A 260 -12.37 -9.52 29.50
CA ILE A 260 -11.96 -8.19 29.96
C ILE A 260 -13.13 -7.45 30.61
N ASP A 261 -12.81 -6.65 31.63
CA ASP A 261 -13.78 -5.80 32.31
C ASP A 261 -14.45 -4.85 31.30
N PRO A 262 -15.80 -4.82 31.21
CA PRO A 262 -16.53 -3.91 30.34
C PRO A 262 -16.24 -2.42 30.60
N PHE A 263 -15.74 -2.07 31.80
CA PHE A 263 -15.25 -0.72 32.09
C PHE A 263 -14.00 -0.36 31.27
N LEU A 264 -13.18 -1.36 30.91
CA LEU A 264 -11.98 -1.18 30.10
C LEU A 264 -12.28 -1.29 28.59
N CYS A 265 -13.09 -2.27 28.18
CA CYS A 265 -13.39 -2.47 26.77
C CYS A 265 -14.72 -3.18 26.51
N VAL A 266 -15.64 -2.49 25.85
CA VAL A 266 -16.97 -3.00 25.49
C VAL A 266 -17.04 -3.71 24.14
N TYR A 267 -15.90 -3.80 23.42
CA TYR A 267 -15.86 -4.53 22.15
C TYR A 267 -16.25 -6.00 22.36
N SER A 268 -17.06 -6.52 21.44
CA SER A 268 -17.44 -7.93 21.38
C SER A 268 -17.16 -8.44 19.96
N PRO A 269 -16.46 -9.56 19.80
CA PRO A 269 -16.17 -10.09 18.46
C PRO A 269 -17.47 -10.50 17.74
N PRO A 270 -17.47 -10.51 16.40
CA PRO A 270 -18.64 -10.95 15.63
C PRO A 270 -19.00 -12.40 15.95
N ALA A 271 -20.27 -12.76 15.71
CA ALA A 271 -20.78 -14.07 16.06
C ALA A 271 -19.98 -15.20 15.36
N PRO A 272 -19.61 -16.26 16.09
CA PRO A 272 -18.98 -17.45 15.52
C PRO A 272 -19.99 -18.28 14.70
N PRO A 273 -19.51 -19.29 13.93
CA PRO A 273 -20.35 -20.17 13.12
C PRO A 273 -21.44 -20.91 13.91
N THR A 274 -21.19 -21.21 15.18
CA THR A 274 -22.11 -21.92 16.07
C THR A 274 -22.36 -21.09 17.32
N THR A 275 -23.63 -20.86 17.67
CA THR A 275 -24.02 -20.10 18.87
C THR A 275 -23.96 -20.92 20.16
N ASP A 276 -23.89 -22.24 20.03
CA ASP A 276 -23.78 -23.16 21.17
C ASP A 276 -22.36 -23.14 21.73
N GLN A 277 -22.19 -22.58 22.93
CA GLN A 277 -20.89 -22.42 23.60
C GLN A 277 -20.17 -23.76 23.85
N GLN A 278 -20.89 -24.88 23.85
CA GLN A 278 -20.32 -26.22 24.00
C GLN A 278 -19.65 -26.74 22.72
N ASP A 279 -20.06 -26.24 21.55
CA ASP A 279 -19.54 -26.64 20.23
C ASP A 279 -18.54 -25.63 19.65
N LEU A 280 -18.31 -24.53 20.37
CA LEU A 280 -17.39 -23.47 20.03
C LEU A 280 -15.95 -23.94 20.25
N THR A 281 -15.31 -24.36 19.16
CA THR A 281 -13.92 -24.84 19.20
C THR A 281 -12.95 -23.72 18.84
N PRO A 282 -11.97 -23.42 19.71
CA PRO A 282 -10.93 -22.47 19.37
C PRO A 282 -10.11 -22.98 18.17
N SER A 283 -9.78 -22.08 17.26
CA SER A 283 -8.99 -22.39 16.07
C SER A 283 -7.53 -21.97 16.25
N SER A 284 -6.62 -22.77 15.67
CA SER A 284 -5.27 -22.32 15.38
C SER A 284 -5.26 -21.71 13.97
N CYS A 285 -4.79 -20.47 13.87
CA CYS A 285 -4.76 -19.67 12.66
C CYS A 285 -3.33 -19.18 12.38
N CYS A 286 -3.14 -18.56 11.23
CA CYS A 286 -1.86 -17.99 10.84
C CYS A 286 -2.05 -16.60 10.24
N LEU A 287 -1.22 -15.64 10.67
CA LEU A 287 -1.12 -14.33 10.05
C LEU A 287 0.21 -14.22 9.33
N ILE A 288 0.15 -14.04 8.01
CA ILE A 288 1.33 -13.78 7.17
C ILE A 288 1.41 -12.28 6.92
N GLU A 289 2.56 -11.69 7.20
CA GLU A 289 2.86 -10.29 6.92
C GLU A 289 4.03 -10.20 5.94
N ILE A 290 3.85 -9.42 4.88
CA ILE A 290 4.89 -9.06 3.91
C ILE A 290 5.04 -7.54 3.96
N SER A 291 6.26 -7.07 4.23
CA SER A 291 6.57 -5.64 4.36
C SER A 291 7.76 -5.24 3.48
N GLY A 292 7.68 -4.05 2.89
CA GLY A 292 8.69 -3.52 1.98
C GLY A 292 8.15 -2.38 1.12
N PHE A 293 8.63 -2.28 -0.12
CA PHE A 293 8.06 -1.40 -1.15
C PHE A 293 7.57 -2.27 -2.31
N ILE A 294 6.27 -2.59 -2.28
CA ILE A 294 5.69 -3.70 -3.05
C ILE A 294 4.93 -3.15 -4.28
N PRO A 295 5.37 -3.47 -5.52
CA PRO A 295 4.64 -3.11 -6.72
C PRO A 295 3.27 -3.77 -6.79
N SER A 296 2.27 -3.07 -7.37
CA SER A 296 0.90 -3.59 -7.45
C SER A 296 0.81 -4.93 -8.19
N GLN A 297 1.62 -5.13 -9.24
CA GLN A 297 1.66 -6.39 -10.01
C GLN A 297 2.10 -7.55 -9.12
N SER A 298 3.06 -7.35 -8.22
CA SER A 298 3.45 -8.36 -7.24
C SER A 298 2.31 -8.69 -6.29
N ILE A 299 1.48 -7.71 -5.90
CA ILE A 299 0.27 -7.97 -5.09
C ILE A 299 -0.76 -8.83 -5.85
N VAL A 300 -0.98 -8.54 -7.13
CA VAL A 300 -1.87 -9.36 -7.98
C VAL A 300 -1.37 -10.80 -8.02
N ARG A 301 -0.07 -10.99 -8.25
CA ARG A 301 0.56 -12.32 -8.24
C ARG A 301 0.39 -13.04 -6.90
N ILE A 302 0.60 -12.34 -5.78
CA ILE A 302 0.41 -12.88 -4.43
C ILE A 302 -1.04 -13.32 -4.23
N LEU A 303 -2.01 -12.49 -4.64
CA LEU A 303 -3.42 -12.82 -4.55
C LEU A 303 -3.79 -14.04 -5.40
N GLU A 304 -3.24 -14.14 -6.61
CA GLU A 304 -3.42 -15.31 -7.49
C GLU A 304 -2.79 -16.58 -6.92
N ALA A 305 -1.66 -16.45 -6.20
CA ALA A 305 -0.99 -17.58 -5.59
C ALA A 305 -1.74 -18.16 -4.38
N LEU A 306 -2.55 -17.34 -3.70
CA LEU A 306 -3.37 -17.68 -2.52
C LEU A 306 -4.77 -18.20 -2.88
N ARG A 307 -5.20 -17.97 -4.12
CA ARG A 307 -6.44 -18.52 -4.68
C ARG A 307 -6.29 -20.01 -4.97
#